data_AF-A0AAV7I349-F1
#
_entry.id   AF-A0AAV7I349-F1
#
_cell.length_a   1.000
_cell.length_b   1.000
_cell.length_c   1.000
_cell.angle_alpha   90.00
_cell.angle_beta   90.00
_cell.angle_gamma   90.00
#
_symmetry.space_group_name_H-M   'P 1'
#
loop_
_entity.id
_entity.type
_entity.pdbx_description
1 polymer ?
#
loop_
_entity_poly.entity_id
_entity_poly.type
_entity_poly.pdbx_seq_one_letter_code
_entity_poly.pdbx_strand_id
1 'polypeptide(L)' 'MILFRMASSRDSEGVYDDPLCSSDMVNHAMLIVGYTPNEWILKNWWGEQWGENGYMRIVKNKNRCGIANYAAYVRI' A
#
# COMPACT_ATOMS: atom_id res chain seq x y z
N MET A 1 4.36 10.17 1.51
CA MET A 1 3.79 9.30 2.57
C MET A 1 2.31 9.17 2.31
N ILE A 2 1.75 7.98 2.50
CA ILE A 2 0.33 7.68 2.26
C ILE A 2 -0.23 6.96 3.47
N LEU A 3 -1.42 7.34 3.93
CA LEU A 3 -2.21 6.54 4.85
C LEU A 3 -3.13 5.59 4.06
N PHE A 4 -3.12 4.31 4.40
CA PHE A 4 -3.97 3.28 3.82
C PHE A 4 -4.49 2.34 4.93
N ARG A 5 -5.52 1.56 4.63
CA ARG A 5 -5.99 0.50 5.51
C ARG A 5 -5.20 -0.77 5.27
N MET A 6 -4.50 -1.27 6.29
CA MET A 6 -3.85 -2.56 6.17
C MET A 6 -4.81 -3.65 6.65
N ALA A 7 -5.24 -4.56 5.76
CA ALA A 7 -6.17 -5.64 6.13
C ALA A 7 -5.49 -6.93 6.59
N SER A 8 -4.21 -7.17 6.24
CA SER A 8 -3.44 -8.33 6.68
C SER A 8 -2.01 -7.96 7.05
N SER A 9 -1.49 -8.49 8.16
CA SER A 9 -0.07 -8.39 8.53
C SER A 9 0.83 -9.35 7.75
N ARG A 10 0.24 -10.27 6.98
CA ARG A 10 0.90 -11.22 6.09
C ARG A 10 0.41 -10.99 4.67
N ASP A 11 0.91 -9.96 4.01
CA ASP A 11 0.80 -9.87 2.56
C ASP A 11 1.96 -10.67 1.98
N SER A 12 1.79 -11.99 1.95
CA SER A 12 2.74 -12.94 1.38
C SER A 12 2.65 -12.88 -0.14
N GLU A 13 3.69 -12.32 -0.77
CA GLU A 13 4.04 -12.40 -2.21
C GLU A 13 2.88 -12.18 -3.21
N GLY A 14 2.94 -11.07 -3.96
CA GLY A 14 2.02 -10.81 -5.08
C GLY A 14 1.40 -9.43 -5.09
N VAL A 15 0.34 -9.27 -5.89
CA VAL A 15 -0.43 -8.02 -5.99
C VAL A 15 -1.63 -8.10 -5.06
N TYR A 16 -1.66 -7.20 -4.08
CA TYR A 16 -2.76 -7.08 -3.14
C TYR A 16 -4.01 -6.50 -3.81
N ASP A 17 -5.13 -7.23 -3.74
CA ASP A 17 -6.44 -6.81 -4.24
C ASP A 17 -7.58 -7.41 -3.42
N ASP A 18 -7.54 -7.24 -2.09
CA ASP A 18 -8.59 -7.76 -1.20
C ASP A 18 -9.90 -6.94 -1.36
N PRO A 19 -11.00 -7.51 -1.87
CA PRO A 19 -12.27 -6.80 -2.03
C PRO A 19 -12.85 -6.30 -0.70
N LEU A 20 -12.49 -6.89 0.44
CA LEU A 20 -12.96 -6.51 1.77
C LEU A 20 -12.18 -5.34 2.38
N CYS A 21 -11.09 -4.91 1.74
CA CYS A 21 -10.35 -3.74 2.18
C CYS A 21 -11.09 -2.44 1.83
N SER A 22 -11.91 -1.97 2.78
CA SER A 22 -12.64 -0.71 2.67
C SER A 22 -11.71 0.49 2.44
N SER A 23 -12.19 1.45 1.65
CA SER A 23 -11.55 2.74 1.42
C SER A 23 -11.93 3.80 2.45
N ASP A 24 -12.82 3.54 3.40
CA ASP A 24 -13.41 4.61 4.24
C ASP A 24 -12.61 4.86 5.52
N MET A 25 -11.91 3.86 6.02
CA MET A 25 -11.06 3.95 7.21
C MET A 25 -9.63 3.59 6.86
N VAL A 26 -8.67 4.45 7.18
CA VAL A 26 -7.23 4.19 7.04
C VAL A 26 -6.60 4.07 8.43
N ASN A 27 -5.59 3.21 8.58
CA ASN A 27 -4.99 2.92 9.89
C ASN A 27 -3.46 2.75 9.87
N HIS A 28 -2.82 2.72 8.70
CA HIS A 28 -1.39 2.49 8.57
C HIS A 28 -0.79 3.45 7.53
N ALA A 29 0.42 3.95 7.77
CA ALA A 29 1.13 4.78 6.80
C ALA A 29 2.19 3.95 6.07
N MET A 30 2.41 4.22 4.79
CA MET A 30 3.51 3.66 3.99
C MET A 30 4.01 4.68 2.98
N LEU A 31 5.11 4.35 2.30
CA LEU A 31 5.65 5.17 1.21
C LEU A 31 5.41 4.49 -0.13
N ILE A 32 4.73 5.18 -1.06
CA ILE A 32 4.79 4.80 -2.47
C ILE A 32 6.17 5.16 -3.00
N VAL A 33 6.88 4.17 -3.53
CA VAL A 33 8.22 4.32 -4.11
C VAL A 33 8.23 4.14 -5.64
N GLY A 34 7.14 3.63 -6.21
CA GLY A 34 7.01 3.42 -7.64
C GLY A 34 5.64 2.91 -8.06
N TYR A 35 5.47 2.70 -9.35
CA TYR A 35 4.26 2.13 -9.92
C TYR A 35 4.54 1.42 -11.24
N THR A 36 3.69 0.46 -11.58
CA THR A 36 3.58 -0.14 -12.92
C THR A 36 2.27 0.35 -13.57
N PRO A 37 1.94 -0.06 -14.80
CA PRO A 37 0.64 0.26 -15.39
C PRO A 37 -0.55 -0.17 -14.51
N ASN A 38 -0.41 -1.28 -13.78
CA ASN A 38 -1.50 -1.91 -13.04
C ASN A 38 -1.33 -1.91 -11.52
N GLU A 39 -0.18 -1.49 -11.00
CA GLU A 39 0.17 -1.68 -9.57
C GLU A 39 0.87 -0.46 -8.97
N TRP A 40 0.65 -0.24 -7.68
CA TRP A 40 1.47 0.63 -6.84
C TRP A 40 2.48 -0.19 -6.07
N ILE A 41 3.71 0.31 -5.95
CA ILE A 41 4.77 -0.31 -5.16
C ILE A 41 4.96 0.51 -3.90
N LEU A 42 4.73 -0.13 -2.75
CA LEU A 42 4.87 0.47 -1.43
C LEU A 42 6.04 -0.13 -0.67
N LYS A 43 6.71 0.72 0.11
CA LYS A 43 7.75 0.33 1.06
C LYS A 43 7.22 0.40 2.48
N ASN A 44 7.41 -0.67 3.24
CA ASN A 44 7.12 -0.74 4.67
C ASN A 44 8.38 -0.49 5.51
N TRP A 45 8.19 -0.27 6.82
CA TRP A 45 9.27 -0.17 7.80
C TRP A 45 9.35 -1.37 8.75
N TRP A 46 8.62 -2.46 8.47
CA TRP A 46 8.60 -3.68 9.30
C TRP A 46 9.76 -4.66 9.05
N GLY A 47 10.80 -4.19 8.36
CA GLY A 47 11.97 -5.00 8.00
C GLY A 47 11.75 -5.86 6.76
N GLU A 48 12.82 -6.51 6.33
CA GLU A 48 12.88 -7.25 5.06
C GLU A 48 12.11 -8.58 5.11
N GLN A 49 11.81 -9.10 6.31
CA GLN A 49 11.04 -10.33 6.50
C GLN A 49 9.55 -10.16 6.19
N TRP A 50 9.08 -8.94 6.02
CA TRP A 50 7.68 -8.66 5.70
C TRP A 50 7.49 -8.45 4.20
N GLY A 51 6.42 -9.03 3.64
CA GLY A 51 6.09 -8.88 2.22
C GLY A 51 7.19 -9.39 1.31
N GLU A 52 7.43 -8.68 0.21
CA GLU A 52 8.50 -8.96 -0.74
C GLU A 52 9.73 -8.12 -0.39
N ASN A 53 10.57 -8.61 0.53
CA ASN A 53 11.77 -7.91 1.02
C ASN A 53 11.47 -6.51 1.62
N GLY A 54 10.38 -6.38 2.37
CA GLY A 54 9.91 -5.12 2.96
C GLY A 54 9.01 -4.28 2.02
N TYR A 55 8.69 -4.79 0.84
CA TYR A 55 7.83 -4.13 -0.14
C TYR A 55 6.49 -4.86 -0.32
N MET A 56 5.53 -4.12 -0.86
CA MET A 56 4.19 -4.61 -1.20
C MET A 56 3.78 -4.03 -2.55
N ARG A 57 3.05 -4.82 -3.33
CA ARG A 57 2.35 -4.34 -4.53
C ARG A 57 0.86 -4.36 -4.29
N ILE A 58 0.14 -3.34 -4.74
CA ILE A 58 -1.32 -3.25 -4.64
C ILE A 58 -1.90 -2.80 -5.98
N VAL A 59 -3.08 -3.31 -6.31
CA VAL A 59 -3.76 -2.94 -7.55
C VAL A 59 -3.98 -1.43 -7.67
N LYS A 60 -3.67 -0.90 -8.84
CA LYS A 60 -3.87 0.51 -9.21
C LYS A 60 -5.29 0.74 -9.73
N ASN A 61 -5.75 1.99 -9.69
CA ASN A 61 -7.05 2.44 -10.21
C ASN A 61 -8.32 1.86 -9.54
N LYS A 62 -8.20 1.20 -8.37
CA LYS A 62 -9.36 0.74 -7.59
C LYS A 62 -9.56 1.47 -6.25
N ASN A 63 -8.71 2.46 -5.95
CA ASN A 63 -8.58 3.09 -4.61
C ASN A 63 -8.63 2.06 -3.46
N ARG A 64 -7.98 0.91 -3.67
CA ARG A 64 -8.04 -0.19 -2.72
C ARG A 64 -7.43 0.25 -1.38
N CYS A 65 -8.08 -0.08 -0.28
CA CYS A 65 -7.67 0.33 1.07
C CYS A 65 -7.54 1.84 1.31
N GLY A 66 -8.15 2.68 0.46
CA GLY A 66 -8.05 4.13 0.59
C GLY A 66 -6.65 4.68 0.30
N ILE A 67 -5.85 3.98 -0.50
CA ILE A 67 -4.48 4.39 -0.87
C ILE A 67 -4.40 5.81 -1.46
N ALA A 68 -5.46 6.32 -2.08
CA ALA A 68 -5.49 7.67 -2.64
C ALA A 68 -6.10 8.73 -1.70
N ASN A 69 -6.61 8.34 -0.54
CA ASN A 69 -7.35 9.27 0.33
C ASN A 69 -6.45 10.30 1.02
N TYR A 70 -5.25 9.90 1.42
CA TYR A 70 -4.33 10.71 2.21
C TYR A 70 -2.91 10.64 1.64
N ALA A 71 -2.77 10.99 0.36
CA ALA A 71 -1.48 11.07 -0.29
C ALA A 71 -0.83 12.44 -0.03
N ALA A 72 0.39 12.43 0.49
CA ALA A 72 1.18 13.64 0.72
C ALA A 72 2.62 13.48 0.21
N TYR A 73 3.17 14.58 -0.30
CA TYR A 73 4.57 14.70 -0.68
C TYR A 73 5.14 16.01 -0.13
N VAL A 74 6.45 16.04 0.07
CA VAL A 74 7.16 17.27 0.46
C VAL A 74 7.65 17.96 -0.81
N ARG A 75 7.41 19.26 -0.92
CA ARG A 75 8.04 20.12 -1.92
C ARG A 75 9.15 20.91 -1.23
N ILE A 76 10.36 20.82 -1.77
CA ILE A 76 11.55 21.53 -1.30
C ILE A 76 11.85 22.65 -2.30
#